data_AF-A0A558B8J2-F1
#
_entry.id   AF-A0A558B8J2-F1
#
_cell.length_a   1.000
_cell.length_b   1.000
_cell.length_c   1.000
_cell.angle_alpha   90.00
_cell.angle_beta   90.00
_cell.angle_gamma   90.00
#
_symmetry.space_group_name_H-M   'P 1'
#
loop_
_entity.id
_entity.type
_entity.pdbx_description
1 polymer ?
#
loop_
_entity_poly.entity_id
_entity_poly.type
_entity_poly.pdbx_seq_one_letter_code
_entity_poly.pdbx_strand_id
1 'polypeptide(L)'
;MTAQTYTRRENARRAAIAAGIPKELVKITVHKTPYEVRFGWDAKEAPVTTCQPEAKPAPKPKVERPEQNGVKRPAAGGVCAAIWDYLDGHPTCTAKQIREAASEYGWNVNNAMCELYTWRKFNGISGRGKASAS
;
A
#
# COMPACT_ATOMS: atom_id res chain seq x y z
N MET A 1 11.56 -24.43 -2.44
CA MET A 1 11.90 -23.92 -3.80
C MET A 1 13.08 -22.97 -3.64
N THR A 2 14.24 -23.30 -4.21
CA THR A 2 15.44 -22.45 -4.13
C THR A 2 15.25 -21.20 -4.99
N ALA A 3 15.27 -20.02 -4.38
CA ALA A 3 15.17 -18.75 -5.11
C ALA A 3 16.38 -18.58 -6.04
N GLN A 4 16.20 -18.86 -7.34
CA GLN A 4 17.27 -18.75 -8.34
C GLN A 4 17.57 -17.27 -8.60
N THR A 5 18.71 -16.80 -8.11
CA THR A 5 19.19 -15.43 -8.31
C THR A 5 20.45 -15.45 -9.15
N TYR A 6 20.47 -14.62 -10.19
CA TYR A 6 21.50 -14.57 -11.23
C TYR A 6 22.35 -13.32 -11.12
N THR A 7 23.64 -13.40 -11.46
CA THR A 7 24.55 -12.23 -11.46
C THR A 7 24.22 -11.23 -12.57
N ARG A 8 23.48 -11.64 -13.62
CA ARG A 8 23.07 -10.76 -14.73
C ARG A 8 21.56 -10.78 -14.96
N ARG A 9 21.00 -9.59 -15.17
CA ARG A 9 19.59 -9.34 -15.50
C ARG A 9 19.09 -10.15 -16.69
N GLU A 10 19.90 -10.25 -17.75
CA GLU A 10 19.55 -11.00 -18.96
C GLU A 10 19.46 -12.50 -18.72
N ASN A 11 20.28 -13.05 -17.82
CA ASN A 11 20.23 -14.46 -17.47
C ASN A 11 18.92 -14.78 -16.70
N ALA A 12 18.52 -13.87 -15.81
CA ALA A 12 17.21 -13.96 -15.15
C ALA A 12 16.04 -13.89 -16.17
N ARG A 13 16.13 -13.06 -17.22
CA ARG A 13 15.12 -13.04 -18.31
C ARG A 13 15.07 -14.34 -19.08
N ARG A 14 16.23 -14.87 -19.48
CA ARG A 14 16.32 -16.11 -20.26
C ARG A 14 15.81 -17.31 -19.46
N ALA A 15 16.11 -17.36 -18.17
CA ALA A 15 15.56 -18.37 -17.27
C ALA A 15 14.03 -18.30 -17.17
N ALA A 16 13.45 -17.10 -17.07
CA ALA A 16 12.00 -16.92 -17.06
C ALA A 16 11.34 -17.34 -18.39
N ILE A 17 11.96 -17.03 -19.53
CA ILE A 17 11.48 -17.46 -20.85
C ILE A 17 11.60 -18.98 -21.02
N ALA A 18 12.70 -19.58 -20.53
CA ALA A 18 12.88 -21.03 -20.51
C ALA A 18 11.86 -21.74 -19.60
N ALA A 19 11.40 -21.06 -18.54
CA ALA A 19 10.29 -21.50 -17.70
C ALA A 19 8.89 -21.22 -18.31
N GLY A 20 8.82 -20.72 -19.57
CA GLY A 20 7.59 -20.52 -20.31
C GLY A 20 6.87 -19.19 -20.05
N ILE A 21 7.48 -18.26 -19.32
CA ILE A 21 6.86 -16.95 -19.02
C ILE A 21 7.27 -15.95 -20.11
N PRO A 22 6.30 -15.33 -20.81
CA PRO A 22 6.60 -14.35 -21.85
C PRO A 22 7.26 -13.11 -21.23
N LYS A 23 8.24 -12.53 -21.94
CA LYS A 23 9.08 -11.41 -21.48
C LYS A 23 8.30 -10.20 -20.91
N GLU A 24 7.04 -10.04 -21.32
CA GLU A 24 6.13 -8.97 -20.90
C GLU A 24 5.60 -9.18 -19.48
N LEU A 25 5.53 -10.44 -19.04
CA LEU A 25 5.09 -10.86 -17.71
C LEU A 25 6.27 -11.17 -16.77
N VAL A 26 7.50 -11.10 -17.27
CA VAL A 26 8.70 -11.31 -16.45
C VAL A 26 9.06 -10.03 -15.70
N LYS A 27 8.83 -10.02 -14.38
CA LYS A 27 9.27 -8.95 -13.50
C LYS A 27 10.63 -9.30 -12.92
N ILE A 28 11.65 -8.52 -13.25
CA ILE A 28 12.99 -8.73 -12.71
C ILE A 28 13.12 -7.98 -11.40
N THR A 29 13.42 -8.72 -10.36
CA THR A 29 13.76 -8.18 -9.05
C THR A 29 15.27 -7.97 -8.97
N VAL A 30 15.69 -6.81 -8.48
CA VAL A 30 17.11 -6.49 -8.27
C VAL A 30 17.37 -6.48 -6.77
N HIS A 31 18.16 -7.44 -6.31
CA HIS A 31 18.63 -7.54 -4.95
C HIS A 31 20.01 -6.86 -4.87
N LYS A 32 20.07 -5.67 -4.27
CA LYS A 32 21.32 -4.95 -4.05
C LYS A 32 21.82 -5.25 -2.65
N THR A 33 22.96 -5.92 -2.56
CA THR A 33 23.72 -6.05 -1.32
C THR A 33 24.96 -5.16 -1.41
N PRO A 34 25.58 -4.76 -0.28
CA PRO A 34 26.74 -3.85 -0.30
C PRO A 34 27.96 -4.40 -1.07
N TYR A 35 28.01 -5.71 -1.35
CA TYR A 35 29.11 -6.37 -2.03
C TYR A 35 28.71 -7.09 -3.34
N GLU A 36 27.41 -7.31 -3.60
CA GLU A 36 26.95 -8.02 -4.80
C GLU A 36 25.53 -7.59 -5.22
N VAL A 37 25.35 -7.36 -6.52
CA VAL A 37 24.03 -7.12 -7.12
C VAL A 37 23.55 -8.43 -7.77
N ARG A 38 22.46 -8.99 -7.25
CA ARG A 38 21.84 -10.22 -7.79
C ARG A 38 20.48 -9.89 -8.41
N PHE A 39 20.14 -10.59 -9.48
CA PHE A 39 18.90 -10.42 -10.23
C PHE A 39 18.05 -11.67 -10.10
N GLY A 40 16.88 -11.54 -9.47
CA GLY A 40 15.84 -12.55 -9.51
C GLY A 40 14.86 -12.26 -10.64
N TRP A 41 14.06 -13.25 -11.00
CA TRP A 41 12.89 -13.06 -11.84
C TRP A 41 11.67 -13.62 -11.12
N ASP A 42 10.55 -12.93 -11.28
CA ASP A 42 9.26 -13.28 -10.72
C ASP A 42 8.24 -13.27 -11.86
N ALA A 43 7.45 -14.33 -11.96
CA ALA A 43 6.38 -14.40 -12.95
C ALA A 43 5.21 -13.56 -12.46
N LYS A 44 4.94 -12.44 -13.13
CA LYS A 44 3.71 -11.68 -12.91
C LYS A 44 2.58 -12.45 -13.58
N GLU A 45 2.04 -13.45 -12.89
CA GLU A 45 0.87 -14.21 -13.33
C GLU A 45 -0.27 -13.26 -13.72
N ALA A 46 -0.65 -13.28 -15.00
CA ALA A 46 -2.00 -12.93 -15.39
C ALA A 46 -2.91 -14.06 -14.88
N PRO A 47 -4.04 -13.74 -14.21
CA PRO A 47 -4.82 -14.71 -13.46
C PRO A 47 -5.45 -15.73 -14.41
N VAL A 48 -4.86 -16.91 -14.50
CA VAL A 48 -5.50 -18.07 -15.11
C VAL A 48 -6.22 -18.86 -14.01
N THR A 49 -7.54 -18.88 -14.11
CA THR A 49 -8.46 -19.76 -13.38
C THR A 49 -7.91 -21.18 -13.28
N THR A 50 -7.68 -21.66 -12.05
CA THR A 50 -7.65 -23.09 -11.76
C THR A 50 -8.12 -23.34 -10.33
N CYS A 51 -9.03 -24.31 -10.20
CA CYS A 51 -9.74 -24.70 -8.99
C CYS A 51 -8.83 -25.39 -7.95
N GLN A 52 -9.27 -25.24 -6.69
CA GLN A 52 -9.10 -26.12 -5.52
C GLN A 52 -8.06 -25.79 -4.42
N PRO A 53 -8.40 -26.12 -3.14
CA PRO A 53 -8.24 -25.27 -1.97
C PRO A 53 -7.28 -25.85 -0.91
N GLU A 54 -7.31 -25.30 0.32
CA GLU A 54 -6.58 -25.68 1.56
C GLU A 54 -5.29 -24.86 1.83
N ALA A 55 -4.99 -24.30 3.01
CA ALA A 55 -5.70 -24.04 4.25
C ALA A 55 -4.90 -23.02 5.10
N LYS A 56 -5.55 -21.89 5.46
CA LYS A 56 -5.46 -20.95 6.60
C LYS A 56 -4.15 -20.81 7.43
N PRO A 57 -3.89 -19.59 7.94
CA PRO A 57 -4.24 -19.37 9.35
C PRO A 57 -5.31 -18.28 9.56
N ALA A 58 -6.18 -18.56 10.52
CA ALA A 58 -7.23 -17.75 11.16
C ALA A 58 -7.66 -16.41 10.51
N PRO A 59 -8.96 -16.23 10.20
CA PRO A 59 -9.48 -14.94 9.77
C PRO A 59 -9.36 -13.97 10.93
N LYS A 60 -8.41 -13.03 10.86
CA LYS A 60 -8.55 -11.79 11.62
C LYS A 60 -9.91 -11.22 11.19
N PRO A 61 -10.83 -10.92 12.11
CA PRO A 61 -12.18 -10.52 11.77
C PRO A 61 -12.06 -9.43 10.71
N LYS A 62 -12.64 -9.72 9.54
CA LYS A 62 -12.76 -8.76 8.46
C LYS A 62 -13.75 -7.75 9.00
N VAL A 63 -13.24 -6.81 9.80
CA VAL A 63 -13.97 -5.60 10.14
C VAL A 63 -14.38 -5.08 8.77
N GLU A 64 -15.68 -5.12 8.48
CA GLU A 64 -16.27 -4.52 7.30
C GLU A 64 -15.70 -3.11 7.26
N ARG A 65 -14.70 -2.90 6.40
CA ARG A 65 -14.05 -1.61 6.28
C ARG A 65 -15.12 -0.76 5.63
N PRO A 66 -15.72 0.20 6.36
CA PRO A 66 -16.77 1.00 5.77
C PRO A 66 -16.18 1.63 4.51
N GLU A 67 -16.89 1.43 3.39
CA GLU A 67 -16.64 2.12 2.14
C GLU A 67 -17.68 3.22 2.07
N GLN A 68 -17.24 4.47 2.25
CA GLN A 68 -18.12 5.63 2.22
C GLN A 68 -17.59 6.61 1.19
N ASN A 69 -18.52 7.14 0.38
CA ASN A 69 -18.23 8.13 -0.65
C ASN A 69 -17.12 7.71 -1.65
N GLY A 70 -17.06 6.41 -1.98
CA GLY A 70 -16.07 5.82 -2.87
C GLY A 70 -14.65 5.74 -2.30
N VAL A 71 -14.49 5.88 -0.98
CA VAL A 71 -13.22 5.75 -0.28
C VAL A 71 -13.31 4.62 0.73
N LYS A 72 -12.28 3.77 0.78
CA LYS A 72 -12.18 2.68 1.75
C LYS A 72 -11.25 3.07 2.88
N ARG A 73 -11.73 3.04 4.13
CA ARG A 73 -10.90 3.29 5.32
C ARG A 73 -9.65 2.41 5.32
N PRO A 74 -8.42 2.90 5.57
CA PRO A 74 -7.21 2.09 5.55
C PRO A 74 -7.25 0.93 6.55
N ALA A 75 -6.46 -0.12 6.29
CA ALA A 75 -6.37 -1.26 7.19
C ALA A 75 -5.65 -0.87 8.49
N ALA A 76 -6.18 -1.31 9.64
CA ALA A 76 -5.58 -1.06 10.95
C ALA A 76 -4.16 -1.63 11.05
N GLY A 77 -3.27 -0.92 11.77
CA GLY A 77 -1.90 -1.37 12.05
C GLY A 77 -0.78 -0.71 11.23
N GLY A 78 -1.10 0.29 10.40
CA GLY A 78 -0.10 1.11 9.70
C GLY A 78 -0.15 2.58 10.08
N VAL A 79 0.87 3.34 9.68
CA VAL A 79 0.93 4.81 9.84
C VAL A 79 -0.34 5.47 9.31
N CYS A 80 -0.89 4.96 8.21
CA CYS A 80 -2.11 5.50 7.64
C CYS A 80 -3.34 5.32 8.53
N ALA A 81 -3.44 4.19 9.21
CA ALA A 81 -4.51 3.97 10.18
C ALA A 81 -4.37 4.90 11.39
N ALA A 82 -3.14 5.17 11.84
CA ALA A 82 -2.89 6.09 12.95
C ALA A 82 -3.26 7.54 12.60
N ILE A 83 -2.99 7.99 11.37
CA ILE A 83 -3.41 9.31 10.88
C ILE A 83 -4.94 9.40 10.84
N TRP A 84 -5.62 8.36 10.37
CA TRP A 84 -7.09 8.34 10.34
C TRP A 84 -7.72 8.31 11.73
N ASP A 85 -7.13 7.57 12.67
CA ASP A 85 -7.57 7.51 14.07
C ASP A 85 -7.46 8.89 14.73
N TYR A 86 -6.34 9.58 14.50
CA TYR A 86 -6.16 10.97 14.92
C TYR A 86 -7.21 11.90 14.31
N LEU A 87 -7.52 11.74 13.02
CA LEU A 87 -8.53 12.57 12.35
C LEU A 87 -9.97 12.28 12.82
N ASP A 88 -10.29 11.04 13.16
CA ASP A 88 -11.59 10.70 13.76
C ASP A 88 -11.76 11.33 15.15
N GLY A 89 -10.69 11.43 15.94
CA GLY A 89 -10.68 12.17 17.21
C GLY A 89 -10.66 13.70 17.05
N HIS A 90 -10.20 14.18 15.90
CA HIS A 90 -10.07 15.60 15.57
C HIS A 90 -10.74 15.94 14.23
N PRO A 91 -12.08 15.88 14.11
CA PRO A 91 -12.76 16.02 12.82
C PRO A 91 -12.64 17.42 12.20
N THR A 92 -12.32 18.43 13.01
CA THR A 92 -12.05 19.81 12.58
C THR A 92 -10.57 20.06 12.27
N CYS A 93 -9.74 19.02 12.29
CA CYS A 93 -8.29 19.14 12.08
C CYS A 93 -7.99 19.82 10.73
N THR A 94 -7.25 20.91 10.81
CA THR A 94 -6.82 21.67 9.65
C THR A 94 -5.59 21.05 9.02
N ALA A 95 -5.32 21.42 7.75
CA ALA A 95 -4.09 21.01 7.09
C ALA A 95 -2.84 21.51 7.84
N LYS A 96 -2.89 22.64 8.56
CA LYS A 96 -1.75 23.09 9.38
C LYS A 96 -1.50 22.11 10.54
N GLN A 97 -2.56 21.81 11.30
CA GLN A 97 -2.49 20.93 12.47
C GLN A 97 -2.05 19.51 12.12
N ILE A 98 -2.45 18.95 10.97
CA ILE A 98 -1.99 17.60 10.60
C ILE A 98 -0.49 17.58 10.22
N ARG A 99 0.09 18.70 9.75
CA ARG A 99 1.56 18.78 9.52
C ARG A 99 2.32 18.83 10.83
N GLU A 100 1.80 19.59 11.79
CA GLU A 100 2.36 19.69 13.15
C GLU A 100 2.30 18.32 13.83
N ALA A 101 1.13 17.68 13.83
CA ALA A 101 0.96 16.32 14.33
C ALA A 101 1.88 15.32 13.59
N ALA A 102 1.94 15.35 12.25
CA ALA A 102 2.84 14.48 11.52
C ALA A 102 4.31 14.66 11.92
N SER A 103 4.73 15.88 12.25
CA SER A 103 6.10 16.15 12.71
C SER A 103 6.34 15.64 14.13
N GLU A 104 5.34 15.75 15.01
CA GLU A 104 5.37 15.27 16.40
C GLU A 104 5.38 13.73 16.48
N TYR A 105 4.52 13.06 15.70
CA TYR A 105 4.41 11.60 15.65
C TYR A 105 5.41 10.93 14.71
N GLY A 106 6.28 11.71 14.04
CA GLY A 106 7.27 11.21 13.08
C GLY A 106 6.66 10.61 11.81
N TRP A 107 5.43 11.01 11.44
CA TRP A 107 4.79 10.60 10.21
C TRP A 107 5.31 11.37 9.01
N ASN A 108 5.24 10.76 7.83
CA ASN A 108 5.53 11.46 6.60
C ASN A 108 4.44 12.53 6.34
N VAL A 109 4.82 13.81 6.35
CA VAL A 109 3.91 14.95 6.19
C VAL A 109 3.12 14.88 4.88
N ASN A 110 3.74 14.43 3.78
CA ASN A 110 3.05 14.29 2.50
C ASN A 110 2.02 13.16 2.53
N ASN A 111 2.32 12.07 3.24
CA ASN A 111 1.37 10.97 3.45
C ASN A 111 0.19 11.45 4.29
N ALA A 112 0.46 12.10 5.42
CA ALA A 112 -0.56 12.66 6.31
C ALA A 112 -1.49 13.67 5.61
N MET A 113 -0.96 14.45 4.67
CA MET A 113 -1.76 15.30 3.80
C MET A 113 -2.69 14.53 2.88
N CYS A 114 -2.16 13.58 2.10
CA CYS A 114 -2.96 12.75 1.20
C CYS A 114 -4.10 12.06 1.94
N GLU A 115 -3.81 11.59 3.14
CA GLU A 115 -4.77 10.92 4.00
C GLU A 115 -5.81 11.85 4.58
N LEU A 116 -5.45 13.08 4.99
CA LEU A 116 -6.43 14.09 5.40
C LEU A 116 -7.47 14.35 4.31
N TYR A 117 -7.06 14.51 3.05
CA TYR A 117 -8.00 14.73 1.94
C TYR A 117 -8.86 13.50 1.68
N THR A 118 -8.26 12.32 1.77
CA THR A 118 -8.95 11.04 1.57
C THR A 118 -9.97 10.79 2.69
N TRP A 119 -9.62 11.08 3.94
CA TRP A 119 -10.49 11.01 5.12
C TRP A 119 -11.62 12.05 5.04
N ARG A 120 -11.35 13.27 4.59
CA ARG A 120 -12.40 14.28 4.35
C ARG A 120 -13.38 13.82 3.29
N LYS A 121 -12.89 13.24 2.19
CA LYS A 121 -13.75 12.64 1.16
C LYS A 121 -14.57 11.48 1.72
N PHE A 122 -13.96 10.59 2.50
CA PHE A 122 -14.63 9.49 3.18
C PHE A 122 -15.81 9.97 4.04
N ASN A 123 -15.60 11.04 4.82
CA ASN A 123 -16.63 11.66 5.67
C ASN A 123 -17.58 12.62 4.90
N GLY A 124 -17.43 12.76 3.58
CA GLY A 124 -18.24 13.67 2.78
C GLY A 124 -17.97 15.17 3.05
N ILE A 125 -16.87 15.50 3.72
CA ILE A 125 -16.45 16.87 4.05
C ILE A 125 -15.81 17.49 2.78
N SER A 126 -16.63 17.88 1.82
CA SER A 126 -16.20 18.65 0.65
C SER A 126 -15.97 20.10 1.06
N GLY A 127 -14.77 20.62 0.81
CA GLY A 127 -14.31 21.90 1.35
C GLY A 127 -15.06 23.11 0.80
N ARG A 128 -16.02 23.64 1.58
CA ARG A 128 -16.24 25.08 1.90
C ARG A 128 -17.42 25.17 2.89
N GLY A 129 -17.34 24.52 4.04
CA GLY A 129 -18.22 24.83 5.16
C GLY A 129 -17.83 26.19 5.71
N LYS A 130 -18.72 27.18 5.54
CA LYS A 130 -18.62 28.55 6.08
C LYS A 130 -18.09 28.48 7.51
N ALA A 131 -17.00 29.20 7.80
CA ALA A 131 -16.53 29.38 9.17
C ALA A 131 -17.69 29.91 10.01
N SER A 132 -18.18 29.10 10.94
CA SER A 132 -19.11 29.55 11.97
C SER A 132 -18.31 30.46 12.89
N ALA A 133 -18.52 31.76 12.75
CA ALA A 133 -18.15 32.73 13.76
C ALA A 133 -18.87 32.37 15.07
N SER A 134 -18.12 32.32 16.16
CA SER A 134 -18.62 32.41 17.54
C SER A 134 -17.71 33.34 18.29
#